data_AF-A0A8T5N7Q6-F1
#
_entry.id   AF-A0A8T5N7Q6-F1
#
_cell.length_a   1.000
_cell.length_b   1.000
_cell.length_c   1.000
_cell.angle_alpha   90.00
_cell.angle_beta   90.00
_cell.angle_gamma   90.00
#
_symmetry.space_group_name_H-M   'P 1'
#
loop_
_entity.id
_entity.type
_entity.pdbx_description
1 polymer ?
#
loop_
_entity_poly.entity_id
_entity_poly.type
_entity_poly.pdbx_seq_one_letter_code
_entity_poly.pdbx_strand_id
1 'polypeptide(L)'
;MTAFEGKEYADERISLLCQDGALVSLKGRAIANDGRCSQWVFEYVSASNNKSYEISVYENGTAVSTSRDIDDGRLSVEITDWVLDSTDAFGLAKEDIIFSRFRSENLESISDIYLRHLDMNVSGYHINQAAWFIGLWSGGFMDNPKSAEIYIDAKTGEVLHADANLNYNLEPSKKESTAIELKPVADKVIASLDPDAVFIQARASFHNDAEGNPSLPLWSYHYLSPLTRKSIEVRVNSEKQTAWLAGDADYNDLLNRTEFEIKEWVLDSDEAYSVACTNSTFSSFVSEYGHNDDYVMLETLYYQYPYHPGLEYGGEIVWCVEIHADLMSSTKLVRLTMDADTGEIYWVTHYEIDP
;
A
#
# COMPACT_ATOMS: atom_id res chain seq x y z
N MET A 1 12.05 16.80 23.36
CA MET A 1 13.07 15.75 23.64
C MET A 1 13.10 14.79 22.48
N THR A 2 14.28 14.35 22.03
CA THR A 2 14.42 13.30 21.01
C THR A 2 14.16 11.92 21.62
N ALA A 3 14.04 10.89 20.78
CA ALA A 3 13.82 9.54 21.29
C ALA A 3 15.06 8.99 21.99
N PHE A 4 16.27 9.27 21.51
CA PHE A 4 17.50 8.88 22.21
C PHE A 4 17.64 9.54 23.58
N GLU A 5 17.38 10.84 23.69
CA GLU A 5 17.36 11.54 24.99
C GLU A 5 16.36 10.87 25.94
N GLY A 6 15.15 10.53 25.46
CA GLY A 6 14.15 9.82 26.25
C GLY A 6 14.57 8.41 26.63
N LYS A 7 15.28 7.71 25.74
CA LYS A 7 15.74 6.34 25.92
C LYS A 7 16.72 6.24 27.07
N GLU A 8 17.64 7.20 27.23
CA GLU A 8 18.60 7.23 28.34
C GLU A 8 17.87 7.15 29.70
N TYR A 9 16.85 8.00 29.91
CA TYR A 9 16.05 7.95 31.14
C TYR A 9 15.22 6.67 31.28
N ALA A 10 14.70 6.15 30.16
CA ALA A 10 13.92 4.92 30.17
C ALA A 10 14.78 3.69 30.52
N ASP A 11 16.00 3.63 29.97
CA ASP A 11 17.00 2.58 30.23
C ASP A 11 17.47 2.61 31.69
N GLU A 12 17.76 3.79 32.22
CA GLU A 12 18.05 3.96 33.65
C GLU A 12 16.89 3.44 34.50
N ARG A 13 15.65 3.80 34.13
CA ARG A 13 14.46 3.42 34.88
C ARG A 13 14.17 1.91 34.80
N ILE A 14 14.28 1.29 33.63
CA ILE A 14 14.03 -0.16 33.48
C ILE A 14 15.09 -0.97 34.23
N SER A 15 16.36 -0.55 34.24
CA SER A 15 17.43 -1.26 34.94
C SER A 15 17.18 -1.42 36.45
N LEU A 16 16.43 -0.50 37.05
CA LEU A 16 16.01 -0.54 38.46
C LEU A 16 14.82 -1.48 38.71
N LEU A 17 14.03 -1.77 37.68
CA LEU A 17 12.81 -2.57 37.74
C LEU A 17 13.06 -4.02 37.31
N CYS A 18 13.92 -4.24 36.31
CA CYS A 18 14.19 -5.51 35.66
C CYS A 18 15.53 -5.43 34.89
N GLN A 19 16.42 -6.41 35.11
CA GLN A 19 17.74 -6.43 34.47
C GLN A 19 17.72 -6.98 33.03
N ASP A 20 16.71 -7.76 32.67
CA ASP A 20 16.54 -8.37 31.35
C ASP A 20 15.43 -7.68 30.53
N GLY A 21 15.11 -6.42 30.83
CA GLY A 21 14.10 -5.66 30.11
C GLY A 21 14.54 -5.36 28.68
N ALA A 22 13.90 -6.00 27.71
CA ALA A 22 14.12 -5.80 26.28
C ALA A 22 13.13 -4.76 25.74
N LEU A 23 13.63 -3.73 25.06
CA LEU A 23 12.78 -2.69 24.42
C LEU A 23 12.07 -3.32 23.22
N VAL A 24 10.75 -3.15 23.10
CA VAL A 24 9.96 -3.75 22.00
C VAL A 24 9.10 -2.76 21.23
N SER A 25 8.78 -1.62 21.84
CA SER A 25 8.12 -0.52 21.17
C SER A 25 8.48 0.81 21.81
N LEU A 26 8.38 1.88 21.04
CA LEU A 26 8.22 3.22 21.59
C LEU A 26 7.27 4.07 20.75
N LYS A 27 6.65 5.05 21.41
CA LYS A 27 5.68 5.97 20.79
C LYS A 27 5.87 7.40 21.29
N GLY A 28 5.84 8.34 20.36
CA GLY A 28 5.89 9.78 20.63
C GLY A 28 4.51 10.34 20.96
N ARG A 29 4.43 11.29 21.90
CA ARG A 29 3.21 12.04 22.22
C ARG A 29 3.49 13.54 22.26
N ALA A 30 2.49 14.32 21.85
CA ALA A 30 2.61 15.76 21.64
C ALA A 30 3.85 16.08 20.78
N ILE A 31 3.80 15.58 19.55
CA ILE A 31 4.94 15.55 18.64
C ILE A 31 5.05 16.90 17.92
N ALA A 32 6.23 17.50 17.97
CA ALA A 32 6.56 18.74 17.29
C ALA A 32 6.89 18.49 15.81
N ASN A 33 6.80 19.55 15.00
CA ASN A 33 7.07 19.51 13.55
C ASN A 33 8.57 19.44 13.20
N ASP A 34 9.38 18.88 14.09
CA ASP A 34 10.80 18.57 13.92
C ASP A 34 11.15 17.15 14.42
N GLY A 35 10.15 16.35 14.81
CA GLY A 35 10.34 14.98 15.31
C GLY A 35 10.68 14.89 16.80
N ARG A 36 10.67 16.01 17.53
CA ARG A 36 10.79 16.01 19.00
C ARG A 36 9.42 15.79 19.66
N CYS A 37 9.39 15.15 20.82
CA CYS A 37 8.16 14.94 21.60
C CYS A 37 8.26 15.60 22.98
N SER A 38 7.12 16.01 23.53
CA SER A 38 7.03 16.38 24.96
C SER A 38 6.91 15.16 25.88
N GLN A 39 6.52 14.00 25.33
CA GLN A 39 6.52 12.72 26.03
C GLN A 39 6.91 11.58 25.07
N TRP A 40 7.80 10.72 25.53
CA TRP A 40 8.06 9.41 24.93
C TRP A 40 7.52 8.32 25.83
N VAL A 41 7.00 7.26 25.23
CA VAL A 41 6.53 6.09 25.98
C VAL A 41 7.22 4.86 25.42
N PHE A 42 8.03 4.22 26.25
CA PHE A 42 8.83 3.03 25.91
C PHE A 42 8.18 1.80 26.53
N GLU A 43 8.02 0.74 25.77
CA GLU A 43 7.56 -0.55 26.27
C GLU A 43 8.72 -1.54 26.31
N TYR A 44 8.96 -2.08 27.50
CA TYR A 44 9.92 -3.14 27.74
C TYR A 44 9.21 -4.43 28.11
N VAL A 45 9.73 -5.57 27.68
CA VAL A 45 9.26 -6.89 28.12
C VAL A 45 10.39 -7.62 28.82
N SER A 46 10.02 -8.43 29.81
CA SER A 46 10.94 -9.20 30.63
C SER A 46 10.56 -10.66 30.59
N ALA A 47 11.46 -11.49 30.05
CA ALA A 47 11.26 -12.94 29.97
C ALA A 47 11.39 -13.59 31.35
N SER A 48 12.23 -13.05 32.24
CA SER A 48 12.49 -13.63 33.57
C SER A 48 11.28 -13.61 34.50
N ASN A 49 10.39 -12.62 34.35
CA ASN A 49 9.25 -12.42 35.23
C ASN A 49 7.90 -12.28 34.50
N ASN A 50 7.90 -12.46 33.17
CA ASN A 50 6.72 -12.41 32.32
C ASN A 50 5.90 -11.12 32.45
N LYS A 51 6.59 -9.97 32.52
CA LYS A 51 5.97 -8.64 32.64
C LYS A 51 6.30 -7.73 31.47
N SER A 52 5.32 -6.90 31.13
CA SER A 52 5.49 -5.72 30.27
C SER A 52 5.54 -4.48 31.16
N TYR A 53 6.48 -3.60 30.88
CA TYR A 53 6.71 -2.34 31.56
C TYR A 53 6.52 -1.20 30.57
N GLU A 54 5.61 -0.28 30.87
CA GLU A 54 5.48 0.98 30.12
C GLU A 54 6.19 2.09 30.91
N ILE A 55 7.23 2.68 30.31
CA ILE A 55 7.98 3.80 30.88
C ILE A 55 7.71 5.05 30.05
N SER A 56 6.96 5.97 30.65
CA SER A 56 6.69 7.31 30.11
C SER A 56 7.76 8.29 30.56
N VAL A 57 8.49 8.90 29.63
CA VAL A 57 9.50 9.93 29.88
C VAL A 57 9.02 11.27 29.34
N TYR A 58 8.95 12.28 30.21
CA TYR A 58 8.54 13.63 29.85
C TYR A 58 9.75 14.52 29.53
N GLU A 59 9.53 15.60 28.78
CA GLU A 59 10.60 16.52 28.33
C GLU A 59 11.47 17.11 29.47
N ASN A 60 10.95 17.13 30.69
CA ASN A 60 11.67 17.59 31.88
C ASN A 60 12.53 16.49 32.54
N GLY A 61 12.68 15.32 31.91
CA GLY A 61 13.43 14.16 32.41
C GLY A 61 12.66 13.30 33.43
N THR A 62 11.40 13.62 33.74
CA THR A 62 10.60 12.79 34.65
C THR A 62 10.23 11.48 33.96
N ALA A 63 10.54 10.34 34.60
CA ALA A 63 10.17 9.00 34.13
C ALA A 63 9.13 8.37 35.07
N VAL A 64 8.00 7.93 34.52
CA VAL A 64 6.93 7.22 35.23
C VAL A 64 6.78 5.83 34.64
N SER A 65 6.75 4.81 35.51
CA SER A 65 6.67 3.41 35.10
C SER A 65 5.37 2.77 35.56
N THR A 66 4.71 2.04 34.66
CA THR A 66 3.66 1.07 35.01
C THR A 66 4.07 -0.32 34.56
N SER A 67 3.49 -1.36 35.16
CA SER A 67 3.78 -2.76 34.81
C SER A 67 2.51 -3.59 34.77
N ARG A 68 2.45 -4.55 33.86
CA ARG A 68 1.37 -5.53 33.73
C ARG A 68 1.93 -6.91 33.47
N ASP A 69 1.20 -7.94 33.88
CA ASP A 69 1.52 -9.32 33.53
C ASP A 69 1.19 -9.56 32.04
N ILE A 70 1.99 -10.41 31.39
CA ILE A 70 1.78 -10.79 29.99
C ILE A 70 0.90 -12.04 29.96
N ASP A 71 -0.39 -11.87 29.69
CA ASP A 71 -1.39 -12.95 29.70
C ASP A 71 -1.35 -13.85 28.45
N ASP A 72 -0.74 -13.37 27.37
CA ASP A 72 -0.76 -14.02 26.06
C ASP A 72 0.69 -14.14 25.59
N GLY A 73 1.18 -15.36 25.35
CA GLY A 73 2.59 -15.70 25.07
C GLY A 73 3.19 -15.11 23.79
N ARG A 74 2.69 -13.95 23.34
CA ARG A 74 3.26 -13.07 22.33
C ARG A 74 4.56 -12.50 22.87
N LEU A 75 5.65 -13.19 22.57
CA LEU A 75 6.99 -12.64 22.66
C LEU A 75 7.09 -11.52 21.61
N SER A 76 6.99 -10.27 22.06
CA SER A 76 7.31 -9.11 21.22
C SER A 76 8.79 -9.17 20.85
N VAL A 77 9.11 -8.88 19.58
CA VAL A 77 10.50 -8.90 19.09
C VAL A 77 11.25 -7.70 19.64
N GLU A 78 12.43 -7.93 20.20
CA GLU A 78 13.29 -6.87 20.71
C GLU A 78 13.75 -5.93 19.59
N ILE A 79 13.66 -4.63 19.84
CA ILE A 79 14.27 -3.60 19.01
C ILE A 79 15.77 -3.59 19.27
N THR A 80 16.53 -4.01 18.27
CA THR A 80 17.99 -4.00 18.24
C THR A 80 18.49 -3.18 17.05
N ASP A 81 19.78 -2.81 17.06
CA ASP A 81 20.45 -2.07 15.98
C ASP A 81 19.81 -0.72 15.58
N TRP A 82 19.09 -0.07 16.49
CA TRP A 82 18.52 1.27 16.31
C TRP A 82 19.64 2.34 16.30
N VAL A 83 19.80 3.05 15.18
CA VAL A 83 20.87 4.07 14.98
C VAL A 83 20.30 5.46 14.66
N LEU A 84 19.13 5.55 14.05
CA LEU A 84 18.52 6.82 13.65
C LEU A 84 17.60 7.40 14.72
N ASP A 85 17.88 8.60 15.21
CA ASP A 85 16.98 9.26 16.16
C ASP A 85 15.67 9.74 15.50
N SER A 86 14.69 10.10 16.31
CA SER A 86 13.36 10.54 15.89
C SER A 86 13.38 11.79 15.01
N THR A 87 14.34 12.70 15.22
CA THR A 87 14.48 13.92 14.41
C THR A 87 15.05 13.63 13.03
N ASP A 88 15.97 12.68 12.93
CA ASP A 88 16.60 12.30 11.66
C ASP A 88 15.61 11.49 10.82
N ALA A 89 14.91 10.54 11.44
CA ALA A 89 13.83 9.80 10.79
C ALA A 89 12.72 10.72 10.28
N PHE A 90 12.34 11.73 11.08
CA PHE A 90 11.36 12.73 10.64
C PHE A 90 11.92 13.65 9.53
N GLY A 91 13.22 13.94 9.54
CA GLY A 91 13.91 14.63 8.45
C GLY A 91 13.80 13.86 7.14
N LEU A 92 14.16 12.57 7.15
CA LEU A 92 14.05 11.67 6.00
C LEU A 92 12.60 11.57 5.49
N ALA A 93 11.62 11.44 6.39
CA ALA A 93 10.22 11.45 6.01
C ALA A 93 9.80 12.73 5.28
N LYS A 94 10.38 13.89 5.60
CA LYS A 94 10.05 15.14 4.89
C LYS A 94 10.65 15.24 3.50
N GLU A 95 11.76 14.54 3.26
CA GLU A 95 12.46 14.52 1.97
C GLU A 95 11.85 13.48 1.02
N ASP A 96 11.17 12.48 1.57
CA ASP A 96 10.42 11.50 0.79
C ASP A 96 9.37 12.19 -0.11
N ILE A 97 9.32 11.74 -1.36
CA ILE A 97 8.51 12.38 -2.41
C ILE A 97 7.02 12.27 -2.13
N ILE A 98 6.62 11.20 -1.43
CA ILE A 98 5.24 10.87 -1.12
C ILE A 98 4.76 11.77 0.01
N PHE A 99 5.52 11.81 1.09
CA PHE A 99 5.26 12.66 2.24
C PHE A 99 5.36 14.15 1.94
N SER A 100 6.37 14.57 1.18
CA SER A 100 6.58 15.98 0.83
C SER A 100 5.44 16.51 -0.03
N ARG A 101 4.95 15.70 -0.98
CA ARG A 101 3.83 16.07 -1.82
C ARG A 101 2.51 16.10 -1.07
N PHE A 102 2.22 15.08 -0.24
CA PHE A 102 1.05 15.10 0.64
C PHE A 102 1.00 16.37 1.48
N ARG A 103 2.15 16.80 2.02
CA ARG A 103 2.25 18.09 2.71
C ARG A 103 1.93 19.24 1.76
N SER A 104 2.60 19.34 0.61
CA SER A 104 2.41 20.44 -0.35
C SER A 104 0.96 20.64 -0.81
N GLU A 105 0.22 19.55 -1.04
CA GLU A 105 -1.15 19.59 -1.58
C GLU A 105 -2.23 19.84 -0.52
N ASN A 106 -1.90 19.68 0.77
CA ASN A 106 -2.83 19.85 1.89
C ASN A 106 -2.43 21.02 2.82
N LEU A 107 -1.45 21.84 2.41
CA LEU A 107 -0.84 22.91 3.21
C LEU A 107 -1.59 24.25 3.21
N GLU A 108 -2.80 24.36 2.63
CA GLU A 108 -3.56 25.62 2.66
C GLU A 108 -3.88 26.12 4.09
N SER A 109 -3.79 25.23 5.09
CA SER A 109 -3.61 25.65 6.48
C SER A 109 -2.69 24.66 7.23
N ILE A 110 -1.53 25.14 7.67
CA ILE A 110 -0.58 24.38 8.53
C ILE A 110 -1.27 23.91 9.83
N SER A 111 -2.40 24.53 10.21
CA SER A 111 -3.24 24.11 11.34
C SER A 111 -4.00 22.80 11.13
N ASP A 112 -4.10 22.29 9.90
CA ASP A 112 -4.91 21.10 9.60
C ASP A 112 -4.10 19.81 9.41
N ILE A 113 -2.76 19.91 9.27
CA ILE A 113 -1.87 18.74 9.20
C ILE A 113 -1.26 18.50 10.59
N TYR A 114 -1.62 17.40 11.23
CA TYR A 114 -1.00 16.98 12.49
C TYR A 114 -0.32 15.63 12.35
N LEU A 115 0.83 15.52 13.01
CA LEU A 115 1.57 14.27 13.15
C LEU A 115 0.81 13.38 14.14
N ARG A 116 0.27 12.27 13.65
CA ARG A 116 -0.59 11.35 14.41
C ARG A 116 0.22 10.38 15.24
N HIS A 117 1.27 9.82 14.66
CA HIS A 117 2.15 8.87 15.33
C HIS A 117 3.60 9.05 14.85
N LEU A 118 4.52 8.77 15.76
CA LEU A 118 5.95 8.70 15.57
C LEU A 118 6.43 7.58 16.47
N ASP A 119 6.37 6.38 15.94
CA ASP A 119 6.49 5.15 16.69
C ASP A 119 7.65 4.33 16.13
N MET A 120 8.27 3.49 16.94
CA MET A 120 9.21 2.49 16.46
C MET A 120 8.79 1.13 16.98
N ASN A 121 8.69 0.18 16.05
CA ASN A 121 8.33 -1.21 16.30
C ASN A 121 9.09 -2.13 15.34
N VAL A 122 9.09 -3.43 15.64
CA VAL A 122 9.48 -4.44 14.65
C VAL A 122 8.29 -4.70 13.73
N SER A 123 8.45 -4.38 12.44
CA SER A 123 7.36 -4.50 11.45
C SER A 123 7.01 -5.97 11.19
N GLY A 124 5.74 -6.33 11.30
CA GLY A 124 5.22 -7.64 10.87
C GLY A 124 5.10 -7.78 9.35
N TYR A 125 5.20 -6.67 8.61
CA TYR A 125 5.11 -6.61 7.15
C TYR A 125 6.49 -6.84 6.52
N HIS A 126 7.05 -8.04 6.68
CA HIS A 126 8.15 -8.60 5.87
C HIS A 126 9.59 -8.51 6.37
N ILE A 127 9.92 -7.77 7.44
CA ILE A 127 11.31 -7.73 7.91
C ILE A 127 11.31 -7.56 9.43
N ASN A 128 11.84 -8.55 10.16
CA ASN A 128 12.04 -8.53 11.62
C ASN A 128 13.11 -7.48 12.01
N GLN A 129 12.91 -6.23 11.62
CA GLN A 129 13.80 -5.10 11.85
C GLN A 129 13.03 -3.94 12.45
N ALA A 130 13.74 -3.13 13.24
CA ALA A 130 13.18 -1.93 13.83
C ALA A 130 12.94 -0.86 12.76
N ALA A 131 11.72 -0.34 12.69
CA ALA A 131 11.35 0.70 11.74
C ALA A 131 10.62 1.85 12.46
N TRP A 132 10.97 3.07 12.08
CA TRP A 132 10.21 4.27 12.39
C TRP A 132 8.94 4.29 11.55
N PHE A 133 7.79 4.36 12.21
CA PHE A 133 6.48 4.56 11.64
C PHE A 133 6.03 5.99 11.90
N ILE A 134 5.81 6.75 10.84
CA ILE A 134 5.50 8.18 10.89
C ILE A 134 4.22 8.41 10.10
N GLY A 135 3.24 9.10 10.69
CA GLY A 135 1.95 9.30 10.04
C GLY A 135 1.42 10.71 10.16
N LEU A 136 1.07 11.33 9.04
CA LEU A 136 0.44 12.64 8.95
C LEU A 136 -1.03 12.49 8.64
N TRP A 137 -1.87 13.28 9.31
CA TRP A 137 -3.29 13.36 9.04
C TRP A 137 -3.67 14.79 8.69
N SER A 138 -4.57 14.96 7.73
CA SER A 138 -5.10 16.23 7.24
C SER A 138 -6.63 16.19 7.22
N GLY A 139 -7.27 17.27 7.66
CA GLY A 139 -8.73 17.40 7.70
C GLY A 139 -9.34 16.98 9.04
N GLY A 140 -10.48 17.57 9.39
CA GLY A 140 -11.21 17.24 10.61
C GLY A 140 -11.65 15.77 10.60
N PHE A 141 -11.74 15.16 11.78
CA PHE A 141 -12.05 13.73 12.01
C PHE A 141 -13.36 13.23 11.33
N MET A 142 -14.16 14.12 10.72
CA MET A 142 -15.45 13.83 10.08
C MET A 142 -15.58 14.32 8.62
N ASP A 143 -14.62 15.07 8.06
CA ASP A 143 -14.79 15.82 6.79
C ASP A 143 -13.82 15.37 5.67
N ASN A 144 -13.70 14.06 5.41
CA ASN A 144 -12.76 13.45 4.45
C ASN A 144 -11.30 13.47 4.96
N PRO A 145 -10.96 12.62 5.96
CA PRO A 145 -9.61 12.55 6.48
C PRO A 145 -8.67 12.13 5.35
N LYS A 146 -7.57 12.85 5.20
CA LYS A 146 -6.46 12.47 4.33
C LYS A 146 -5.32 12.03 5.22
N SER A 147 -4.57 11.02 4.82
CA SER A 147 -3.43 10.54 5.60
C SER A 147 -2.25 10.20 4.74
N ALA A 148 -1.06 10.35 5.28
CA ALA A 148 0.15 9.76 4.74
C ALA A 148 0.87 9.01 5.85
N GLU A 149 1.40 7.85 5.53
CA GLU A 149 2.11 6.96 6.46
C GLU A 149 3.41 6.47 5.81
N ILE A 150 4.51 6.48 6.55
CA ILE A 150 5.84 6.08 6.06
C ILE A 150 6.55 5.25 7.11
N TYR A 151 7.22 4.22 6.64
CA TYR A 151 8.09 3.33 7.39
C TYR A 151 9.53 3.54 6.94
N ILE A 152 10.41 3.85 7.88
CA ILE A 152 11.83 4.08 7.63
C ILE A 152 12.63 3.12 8.50
N ASP A 153 13.56 2.39 7.90
CA ASP A 153 14.47 1.50 8.60
C ASP A 153 15.25 2.29 9.66
N ALA A 154 15.16 1.88 10.93
CA ALA A 154 15.75 2.61 12.05
C ALA A 154 17.28 2.49 12.13
N LYS A 155 17.90 1.63 11.32
CA LYS A 155 19.34 1.41 11.21
C LYS A 155 19.93 2.12 9.99
N THR A 156 19.31 1.97 8.83
CA THR A 156 19.87 2.40 7.54
C THR A 156 19.28 3.71 7.03
N GLY A 157 18.07 4.07 7.44
CA GLY A 157 17.35 5.24 6.91
C GLY A 157 16.68 4.99 5.56
N GLU A 158 16.70 3.74 5.09
CA GLU A 158 15.97 3.35 3.90
C GLU A 158 14.46 3.46 4.12
N VAL A 159 13.75 4.07 3.18
CA VAL A 159 12.29 4.09 3.19
C VAL A 159 11.80 2.69 2.83
N LEU A 160 11.25 1.99 3.81
CA LEU A 160 10.72 0.63 3.67
C LEU A 160 9.37 0.64 2.95
N HIS A 161 8.50 1.56 3.33
CA HIS A 161 7.15 1.69 2.78
C HIS A 161 6.69 3.14 2.91
N ALA A 162 5.90 3.64 1.96
CA ALA A 162 5.33 4.98 2.02
C ALA A 162 3.99 5.01 1.28
N ASP A 163 2.95 5.50 1.93
CA ASP A 163 1.58 5.60 1.40
C ASP A 163 1.00 6.99 1.68
N ALA A 164 0.18 7.49 0.76
CA ALA A 164 -0.58 8.72 0.92
C ALA A 164 -2.00 8.55 0.38
N ASN A 165 -2.95 8.42 1.30
CA ASN A 165 -4.36 8.46 1.00
C ASN A 165 -4.87 9.91 0.94
N LEU A 166 -5.03 10.42 -0.28
CA LEU A 166 -5.53 11.77 -0.54
C LEU A 166 -7.06 11.89 -0.56
N ASN A 167 -7.81 10.79 -0.53
CA ASN A 167 -9.27 10.76 -0.45
C ASN A 167 -9.75 9.35 -0.04
N TYR A 168 -10.29 9.19 1.18
CA TYR A 168 -10.91 7.93 1.62
C TYR A 168 -12.25 7.64 0.93
N ASN A 169 -12.82 8.62 0.22
CA ASN A 169 -14.09 8.50 -0.48
C ASN A 169 -13.91 8.49 -2.00
N LEU A 170 -13.08 7.58 -2.53
CA LEU A 170 -13.18 7.21 -3.94
C LEU A 170 -14.41 6.31 -4.07
N GLU A 171 -15.60 6.91 -4.04
CA GLU A 171 -16.80 6.16 -4.37
C GLU A 171 -16.86 5.95 -5.89
N PRO A 172 -17.22 4.74 -6.33
CA PRO A 172 -17.50 4.47 -7.73
C PRO A 172 -18.67 5.32 -8.24
N SER A 173 -18.51 5.98 -9.38
CA SER A 173 -19.25 7.23 -9.66
C SER A 173 -20.45 7.22 -10.62
N LYS A 174 -21.40 6.30 -10.66
CA LYS A 174 -22.49 6.19 -11.69
C LYS A 174 -22.14 6.32 -13.20
N LYS A 175 -20.95 6.77 -13.59
CA LYS A 175 -20.50 6.92 -14.97
C LYS A 175 -19.37 5.94 -15.23
N GLU A 176 -19.49 5.19 -16.31
CA GLU A 176 -18.43 4.31 -16.80
C GLU A 176 -17.32 5.16 -17.43
N SER A 177 -16.08 4.79 -17.19
CA SER A 177 -14.91 5.38 -17.84
C SER A 177 -13.88 4.30 -18.06
N THR A 178 -13.29 4.27 -19.24
CA THR A 178 -12.40 3.19 -19.66
C THR A 178 -10.98 3.41 -19.14
N ALA A 179 -10.15 2.37 -19.19
CA ALA A 179 -8.73 2.46 -18.85
C ALA A 179 -8.00 3.55 -19.66
N ILE A 180 -8.30 3.64 -20.97
CA ILE A 180 -7.66 4.61 -21.86
C ILE A 180 -8.06 6.04 -21.48
N GLU A 181 -9.32 6.28 -21.13
CA GLU A 181 -9.81 7.62 -20.77
C GLU A 181 -9.19 8.15 -19.46
N LEU A 182 -8.89 7.26 -18.52
CA LEU A 182 -8.39 7.59 -17.19
C LEU A 182 -6.86 7.57 -17.12
N LYS A 183 -6.16 6.87 -18.02
CA LYS A 183 -4.69 6.84 -18.09
C LYS A 183 -4.04 8.23 -18.10
N PRO A 184 -4.49 9.23 -18.88
CA PRO A 184 -3.88 10.57 -18.84
C PRO A 184 -3.96 11.27 -17.48
N VAL A 185 -4.96 10.92 -16.66
CA VAL A 185 -5.08 11.42 -15.28
C VAL A 185 -4.00 10.81 -14.40
N ALA A 186 -3.83 9.49 -14.48
CA ALA A 186 -2.77 8.78 -13.78
C ALA A 186 -1.38 9.23 -14.23
N ASP A 187 -1.17 9.42 -15.55
CA ASP A 187 0.08 9.89 -16.13
C ASP A 187 0.46 11.30 -15.63
N LYS A 188 -0.53 12.17 -15.39
CA LYS A 188 -0.28 13.49 -14.80
C LYS A 188 0.18 13.39 -13.35
N VAL A 189 -0.40 12.47 -12.58
CA VAL A 189 0.02 12.22 -11.19
C VAL A 189 1.43 11.65 -11.17
N ILE A 190 1.71 10.61 -11.97
CA ILE A 190 3.04 9.99 -11.97
C ILE A 190 4.11 10.94 -12.48
N ALA A 191 3.86 11.74 -13.52
CA ALA A 191 4.85 12.69 -14.04
C ALA A 191 5.24 13.78 -13.03
N SER A 192 4.41 13.98 -12.00
CA SER A 192 4.70 14.89 -10.89
C SER A 192 5.29 14.19 -9.66
N LEU A 193 5.27 12.85 -9.61
CA LEU A 193 5.97 12.04 -8.61
C LEU A 193 7.35 11.62 -9.13
N ASP A 194 7.42 11.02 -10.30
CA ASP A 194 8.64 10.56 -10.95
C ASP A 194 8.45 10.67 -12.48
N PRO A 195 9.04 11.69 -13.14
CA PRO A 195 8.90 11.88 -14.58
C PRO A 195 9.57 10.78 -15.41
N ASP A 196 10.44 9.98 -14.80
CA ASP A 196 11.12 8.85 -15.44
C ASP A 196 10.41 7.51 -15.15
N ALA A 197 9.28 7.53 -14.43
CA ALA A 197 8.52 6.32 -14.15
C ALA A 197 7.86 5.73 -15.40
N VAL A 198 7.90 4.41 -15.49
CA VAL A 198 7.49 3.65 -16.67
C VAL A 198 6.17 2.94 -16.40
N PHE A 199 5.17 3.13 -17.25
CA PHE A 199 3.88 2.43 -17.12
C PHE A 199 4.00 0.95 -17.49
N ILE A 200 3.47 0.06 -16.64
CA ILE A 200 3.64 -1.40 -16.78
C ILE A 200 2.33 -2.21 -16.73
N GLN A 201 1.25 -1.67 -16.15
CA GLN A 201 0.01 -2.41 -15.98
C GLN A 201 -1.16 -1.48 -15.63
N ALA A 202 -2.35 -1.78 -16.17
CA ALA A 202 -3.61 -1.24 -15.66
C ALA A 202 -4.53 -2.39 -15.20
N ARG A 203 -5.27 -2.17 -14.11
CA ARG A 203 -6.21 -3.13 -13.54
C ARG A 203 -7.47 -2.45 -13.08
N ALA A 204 -8.63 -2.92 -13.54
CA ALA A 204 -9.90 -2.59 -12.91
C ALA A 204 -10.12 -3.55 -11.73
N SER A 205 -10.46 -2.98 -10.58
CA SER A 205 -11.02 -3.74 -9.47
C SER A 205 -12.48 -3.36 -9.30
N PHE A 206 -13.34 -4.36 -9.38
CA PHE A 206 -14.75 -4.24 -9.07
C PHE A 206 -14.95 -4.80 -7.66
N HIS A 207 -15.42 -3.96 -6.74
CA HIS A 207 -15.89 -4.42 -5.44
C HIS A 207 -17.41 -4.46 -5.44
N ASN A 208 -18.02 -5.26 -4.57
CA ASN A 208 -19.42 -5.03 -4.21
C ASN A 208 -19.45 -3.96 -3.11
N ASP A 209 -20.43 -3.05 -3.17
CA ASP A 209 -20.70 -2.17 -2.04
C ASP A 209 -21.20 -2.98 -0.82
N ALA A 210 -21.38 -2.30 0.31
CA ALA A 210 -21.86 -2.96 1.55
C ALA A 210 -23.26 -3.59 1.42
N GLU A 211 -23.99 -3.28 0.34
CA GLU A 211 -25.33 -3.76 0.02
C GLU A 211 -25.30 -4.87 -1.05
N GLY A 212 -24.11 -5.27 -1.52
CA GLY A 212 -23.93 -6.31 -2.53
C GLY A 212 -24.08 -5.82 -3.97
N ASN A 213 -24.21 -4.51 -4.22
CA ASN A 213 -24.30 -3.99 -5.58
C ASN A 213 -22.91 -3.89 -6.21
N PRO A 214 -22.75 -4.24 -7.50
CA PRO A 214 -21.49 -4.06 -8.20
C PRO A 214 -21.12 -2.57 -8.22
N SER A 215 -19.99 -2.29 -7.59
CA SER A 215 -19.39 -0.97 -7.58
C SER A 215 -18.68 -0.74 -8.93
N LEU A 216 -18.72 0.49 -9.45
CA LEU A 216 -18.04 0.84 -10.70
C LEU A 216 -16.54 0.60 -10.61
N PRO A 217 -15.85 0.38 -11.74
CA PRO A 217 -14.45 0.04 -11.73
C PRO A 217 -13.61 1.16 -11.12
N LEU A 218 -12.84 0.81 -10.09
CA LEU A 218 -11.71 1.60 -9.66
C LEU A 218 -10.48 1.14 -10.45
N TRP A 219 -9.91 2.03 -11.26
CA TRP A 219 -8.76 1.71 -12.09
C TRP A 219 -7.47 1.93 -11.33
N SER A 220 -6.61 0.93 -11.31
CA SER A 220 -5.27 0.97 -10.72
C SER A 220 -4.23 0.92 -11.83
N TYR A 221 -3.39 1.94 -11.91
CA TYR A 221 -2.30 2.07 -12.89
C TYR A 221 -0.98 1.88 -12.18
N HIS A 222 -0.22 0.87 -12.57
CA HIS A 222 1.07 0.58 -11.96
C HIS A 222 2.20 1.11 -12.83
N TYR A 223 3.13 1.80 -12.17
CA TYR A 223 4.32 2.40 -12.76
C TYR A 223 5.55 1.87 -12.04
N LEU A 224 6.65 1.67 -12.76
CA LEU A 224 7.95 1.36 -12.18
C LEU A 224 8.77 2.65 -12.08
N SER A 225 9.14 3.05 -10.86
CA SER A 225 9.91 4.28 -10.61
C SER A 225 11.41 3.96 -10.51
N PRO A 226 12.26 4.45 -11.44
CA PRO A 226 13.71 4.34 -11.32
C PRO A 226 14.25 5.09 -10.10
N LEU A 227 13.59 6.19 -9.71
CA LEU A 227 13.99 7.03 -8.58
C LEU A 227 13.87 6.29 -7.25
N THR A 228 12.71 5.71 -6.98
CA THR A 228 12.41 5.01 -5.72
C THR A 228 12.79 3.54 -5.75
N ARG A 229 13.05 3.00 -6.94
CA ARG A 229 13.23 1.57 -7.17
C ARG A 229 12.02 0.76 -6.69
N LYS A 230 10.81 1.28 -6.86
CA LYS A 230 9.57 0.62 -6.42
C LYS A 230 8.48 0.75 -7.47
N SER A 231 7.43 -0.06 -7.34
CA SER A 231 6.19 0.15 -8.09
C SER A 231 5.35 1.24 -7.42
N ILE A 232 4.84 2.18 -8.20
CA ILE A 232 3.85 3.17 -7.77
C ILE A 232 2.51 2.79 -8.40
N GLU A 233 1.49 2.59 -7.59
CA GLU A 233 0.11 2.35 -8.01
C GLU A 233 -0.67 3.66 -7.92
N VAL A 234 -1.25 4.12 -9.03
CA VAL A 234 -2.16 5.27 -9.07
C VAL A 234 -3.57 4.76 -9.29
N ARG A 235 -4.46 5.00 -8.33
CA ARG A 235 -5.88 4.67 -8.41
C ARG A 235 -6.69 5.85 -8.92
N VAL A 236 -7.54 5.64 -9.91
CA VAL A 236 -8.37 6.67 -10.54
C VAL A 236 -9.81 6.18 -10.62
N ASN A 237 -10.77 6.97 -10.13
CA ASN A 237 -12.19 6.71 -10.32
C ASN A 237 -12.74 7.42 -11.58
N SER A 238 -13.98 7.13 -11.95
CA SER A 238 -14.62 7.72 -13.12
C SER A 238 -14.94 9.23 -13.02
N GLU A 239 -14.81 9.85 -11.83
CA GLU A 239 -14.82 11.31 -11.67
C GLU A 239 -13.44 11.95 -11.86
N LYS A 240 -12.42 11.14 -12.22
CA LYS A 240 -11.01 11.56 -12.33
C LYS A 240 -10.41 12.02 -11.00
N GLN A 241 -10.97 11.57 -9.88
CA GLN A 241 -10.34 11.69 -8.58
C GLN A 241 -9.26 10.61 -8.47
N THR A 242 -8.17 10.95 -7.78
CA THR A 242 -6.98 10.12 -7.71
C THR A 242 -6.60 9.83 -6.26
N ALA A 243 -6.23 8.59 -5.98
CA ALA A 243 -5.38 8.20 -4.85
C ALA A 243 -4.17 7.47 -5.42
N TRP A 244 -3.08 7.34 -4.68
CA TRP A 244 -1.94 6.56 -5.14
C TRP A 244 -1.18 5.98 -3.95
N LEU A 245 -0.56 4.83 -4.16
CA LEU A 245 0.18 4.04 -3.18
C LEU A 245 1.57 3.75 -3.76
N ALA A 246 2.64 3.86 -2.99
CA ALA A 246 3.87 3.17 -3.38
C ALA A 246 3.85 1.76 -2.80
N GLY A 247 3.87 0.77 -3.70
CA GLY A 247 3.91 -0.64 -3.33
C GLY A 247 5.31 -1.11 -2.99
N ASP A 248 5.38 -2.12 -2.11
CA ASP A 248 6.62 -2.78 -1.64
C ASP A 248 7.22 -3.77 -2.65
N ALA A 249 6.81 -3.74 -3.92
CA ALA A 249 7.36 -4.67 -4.90
C ALA A 249 8.84 -4.33 -5.16
N ASP A 250 9.70 -5.19 -4.63
CA ASP A 250 11.15 -5.09 -4.66
C ASP A 250 11.63 -4.94 -6.12
N TYR A 251 12.35 -3.84 -6.40
CA TYR A 251 12.85 -3.47 -7.73
C TYR A 251 13.55 -4.62 -8.46
N ASN A 252 14.17 -5.53 -7.71
CA ASN A 252 15.01 -6.58 -8.27
C ASN A 252 14.21 -7.71 -8.94
N ASP A 253 12.99 -8.00 -8.48
CA ASP A 253 12.08 -8.93 -9.19
C ASP A 253 11.44 -8.25 -10.43
N LEU A 254 11.38 -6.92 -10.42
CA LEU A 254 10.83 -6.10 -11.50
C LEU A 254 11.90 -5.56 -12.48
N LEU A 255 13.20 -5.69 -12.20
CA LEU A 255 14.30 -5.21 -13.07
C LEU A 255 14.44 -6.04 -14.35
N ASN A 256 13.97 -7.29 -14.35
CA ASN A 256 13.76 -8.05 -15.59
C ASN A 256 12.57 -7.51 -16.42
N ARG A 257 11.85 -6.49 -15.93
CA ARG A 257 10.60 -5.97 -16.52
C ARG A 257 10.70 -4.57 -17.12
N THR A 258 11.85 -3.89 -17.12
CA THR A 258 11.97 -2.61 -17.87
C THR A 258 11.86 -2.79 -19.39
N GLU A 259 11.99 -4.03 -19.89
CA GLU A 259 11.60 -4.40 -21.27
C GLU A 259 10.06 -4.36 -21.48
N PHE A 260 9.26 -4.19 -20.42
CA PHE A 260 7.80 -4.31 -20.42
C PHE A 260 7.09 -2.96 -20.30
N GLU A 261 7.74 -1.88 -20.72
CA GLU A 261 7.08 -0.58 -20.88
C GLU A 261 5.89 -0.73 -21.84
N ILE A 262 4.69 -0.46 -21.34
CA ILE A 262 3.49 -0.35 -22.16
C ILE A 262 3.41 1.10 -22.65
N LYS A 263 3.78 1.33 -23.92
CA LYS A 263 3.75 2.67 -24.51
C LYS A 263 2.36 3.05 -24.99
N GLU A 264 1.74 2.13 -25.72
CA GLU A 264 0.44 2.30 -26.36
C GLU A 264 -0.26 0.94 -26.40
N TRP A 265 -1.59 0.97 -26.46
CA TRP A 265 -2.45 -0.17 -26.77
C TRP A 265 -3.70 0.36 -27.47
N VAL A 266 -4.33 -0.42 -28.35
CA VAL A 266 -5.46 0.06 -29.15
C VAL A 266 -6.81 -0.20 -28.49
N LEU A 267 -7.05 -1.42 -28.02
CA LEU A 267 -8.37 -1.80 -27.49
C LEU A 267 -8.59 -1.22 -26.09
N ASP A 268 -9.71 -0.55 -25.87
CA ASP A 268 -10.11 -0.22 -24.51
C ASP A 268 -10.70 -1.43 -23.77
N SER A 269 -11.03 -1.24 -22.49
CA SER A 269 -11.62 -2.27 -21.64
C SER A 269 -12.95 -2.80 -22.16
N ASP A 270 -13.81 -1.92 -22.69
CA ASP A 270 -15.16 -2.25 -23.13
C ASP A 270 -15.12 -3.03 -24.45
N GLU A 271 -14.19 -2.65 -25.33
CA GLU A 271 -13.89 -3.37 -26.56
C GLU A 271 -13.30 -4.75 -26.25
N ALA A 272 -12.34 -4.83 -25.32
CA ALA A 272 -11.77 -6.11 -24.88
C ALA A 272 -12.84 -7.04 -24.28
N TYR A 273 -13.72 -6.52 -23.40
CA TYR A 273 -14.84 -7.29 -22.87
C TYR A 273 -15.80 -7.75 -23.98
N SER A 274 -16.12 -6.88 -24.93
CA SER A 274 -16.98 -7.21 -26.07
C SER A 274 -16.39 -8.32 -26.92
N VAL A 275 -15.08 -8.31 -27.17
CA VAL A 275 -14.34 -9.39 -27.85
C VAL A 275 -14.41 -10.68 -27.03
N ALA A 276 -14.20 -10.62 -25.72
CA ALA A 276 -14.28 -11.79 -24.84
C ALA A 276 -15.66 -12.46 -24.91
N CYS A 277 -16.75 -11.68 -24.96
CA CYS A 277 -18.11 -12.19 -25.12
C CYS A 277 -18.38 -12.85 -26.49
N THR A 278 -17.54 -12.68 -27.51
CA THR A 278 -17.67 -13.43 -28.76
C THR A 278 -17.21 -14.89 -28.62
N ASN A 279 -16.40 -15.20 -27.61
CA ASN A 279 -15.97 -16.55 -27.32
C ASN A 279 -17.11 -17.36 -26.69
N SER A 280 -17.38 -18.56 -27.21
CA SER A 280 -18.50 -19.38 -26.75
C SER A 280 -18.33 -19.88 -25.31
N THR A 281 -17.11 -20.19 -24.87
CA THR A 281 -16.85 -20.67 -23.51
C THR A 281 -17.03 -19.54 -22.50
N PHE A 282 -16.45 -18.38 -22.79
CA PHE A 282 -16.57 -17.20 -21.94
C PHE A 282 -18.03 -16.72 -21.85
N SER A 283 -18.71 -16.53 -22.98
CA SER A 283 -20.11 -16.07 -23.00
C SER A 283 -21.09 -17.04 -22.33
N SER A 284 -20.86 -18.35 -22.45
CA SER A 284 -21.65 -19.36 -21.72
C SER A 284 -21.47 -19.20 -20.21
N PHE A 285 -20.23 -19.00 -19.75
CA PHE A 285 -19.93 -18.76 -18.34
C PHE A 285 -20.60 -17.48 -17.83
N VAL A 286 -20.51 -16.37 -18.57
CA VAL A 286 -21.19 -15.11 -18.22
C VAL A 286 -22.70 -15.28 -18.15
N SER A 287 -23.29 -16.01 -19.10
CA SER A 287 -24.74 -16.24 -19.10
C SER A 287 -25.20 -17.10 -17.92
N GLU A 288 -24.37 -18.03 -17.48
CA GLU A 288 -24.66 -18.96 -16.38
C GLU A 288 -24.44 -18.32 -15.00
N TYR A 289 -23.38 -17.53 -14.85
CA TYR A 289 -22.92 -17.04 -13.55
C TYR A 289 -22.91 -15.52 -13.39
N GLY A 290 -22.93 -14.74 -14.48
CA GLY A 290 -22.82 -13.28 -14.49
C GLY A 290 -24.03 -12.51 -13.96
N HIS A 291 -25.03 -13.22 -13.42
CA HIS A 291 -26.23 -12.65 -12.80
C HIS A 291 -26.32 -12.90 -11.29
N ASN A 292 -25.33 -13.56 -10.67
CA ASN A 292 -25.29 -13.75 -9.21
C ASN A 292 -24.66 -12.54 -8.52
N ASP A 293 -25.18 -12.20 -7.33
CA ASP A 293 -24.73 -11.04 -6.53
C ASP A 293 -23.26 -11.18 -6.03
N ASP A 294 -22.68 -12.38 -6.08
CA ASP A 294 -21.29 -12.70 -5.67
C ASP A 294 -20.32 -12.78 -6.87
N TYR A 295 -20.36 -11.75 -7.73
CA TYR A 295 -19.58 -11.70 -8.98
C TYR A 295 -18.43 -10.69 -8.90
N VAL A 296 -17.22 -11.10 -9.32
CA VAL A 296 -16.09 -10.19 -9.50
C VAL A 296 -15.57 -10.31 -10.94
N MET A 297 -15.74 -9.25 -11.72
CA MET A 297 -15.00 -9.06 -12.97
C MET A 297 -13.63 -8.51 -12.64
N LEU A 298 -12.60 -8.98 -13.33
CA LEU A 298 -11.27 -8.41 -13.30
C LEU A 298 -10.83 -8.18 -14.73
N GLU A 299 -10.58 -6.92 -15.07
CA GLU A 299 -9.99 -6.55 -16.35
C GLU A 299 -8.58 -6.06 -16.07
N THR A 300 -7.60 -6.73 -16.67
CA THR A 300 -6.19 -6.41 -16.46
C THR A 300 -5.47 -6.31 -17.79
N LEU A 301 -4.86 -5.17 -18.03
CA LEU A 301 -3.91 -4.95 -19.11
C LEU A 301 -2.50 -5.12 -18.56
N TYR A 302 -1.72 -6.04 -19.10
CA TYR A 302 -0.33 -6.23 -18.71
C TYR A 302 0.50 -6.83 -19.84
N TYR A 303 1.82 -6.76 -19.67
CA TYR A 303 2.76 -7.41 -20.58
C TYR A 303 2.92 -8.89 -20.21
N GLN A 304 2.66 -9.80 -21.16
CA GLN A 304 2.79 -11.24 -20.92
C GLN A 304 3.93 -11.85 -21.75
N TYR A 305 4.80 -12.59 -21.05
CA TYR A 305 5.78 -13.42 -21.72
C TYR A 305 5.12 -14.69 -22.26
N PRO A 306 5.41 -15.11 -23.50
CA PRO A 306 4.88 -16.35 -24.04
C PRO A 306 5.51 -17.54 -23.31
N TYR A 307 4.80 -18.07 -22.30
CA TYR A 307 5.08 -19.40 -21.75
C TYR A 307 4.41 -20.52 -22.57
N HIS A 308 4.01 -20.23 -23.83
CA HIS A 308 3.28 -21.18 -24.66
C HIS A 308 4.03 -21.53 -25.96
N PRO A 309 4.08 -22.82 -26.34
CA PRO A 309 4.61 -23.26 -27.62
C PRO A 309 3.71 -22.76 -28.76
N GLY A 310 4.07 -21.63 -29.38
CA GLY A 310 3.34 -21.08 -30.53
C GLY A 310 3.56 -19.60 -30.77
N LEU A 311 3.84 -18.83 -29.71
CA LEU A 311 4.23 -17.43 -29.80
C LEU A 311 5.75 -17.35 -29.99
N GLU A 312 6.21 -16.59 -30.99
CA GLU A 312 7.64 -16.33 -31.17
C GLU A 312 8.17 -15.57 -29.95
N TYR A 313 9.47 -15.73 -29.63
CA TYR A 313 10.09 -15.06 -28.49
C TYR A 313 10.04 -13.53 -28.66
N GLY A 314 9.01 -12.93 -28.08
CA GLY A 314 8.77 -11.51 -27.92
C GLY A 314 7.52 -11.39 -27.06
N GLY A 315 7.59 -10.73 -25.91
CA GLY A 315 6.38 -10.57 -25.10
C GLY A 315 5.39 -9.61 -25.78
N GLU A 316 4.12 -9.84 -25.52
CA GLU A 316 3.00 -9.10 -26.11
C GLU A 316 2.24 -8.35 -25.01
N ILE A 317 1.63 -7.23 -25.38
CA ILE A 317 0.73 -6.48 -24.51
C ILE A 317 -0.63 -7.14 -24.63
N VAL A 318 -1.19 -7.60 -23.51
CA VAL A 318 -2.42 -8.40 -23.53
C VAL A 318 -3.48 -7.84 -22.61
N TRP A 319 -4.73 -7.99 -23.04
CA TRP A 319 -5.89 -7.89 -22.17
C TRP A 319 -6.20 -9.25 -21.58
N CYS A 320 -6.34 -9.29 -20.26
CA CYS A 320 -6.87 -10.42 -19.53
C CYS A 320 -8.21 -10.04 -18.92
N VAL A 321 -9.26 -10.70 -19.40
CA VAL A 321 -10.63 -10.55 -18.90
C VAL A 321 -10.94 -11.79 -18.08
N GLU A 322 -11.20 -11.59 -16.80
CA GLU A 322 -11.39 -12.66 -15.84
C GLU A 322 -12.69 -12.46 -15.06
N ILE A 323 -13.38 -13.57 -14.81
CA ILE A 323 -14.65 -13.59 -14.10
C ILE A 323 -14.63 -14.67 -13.03
N HIS A 324 -14.86 -14.25 -11.79
CA HIS A 324 -15.02 -15.11 -10.63
C HIS A 324 -16.50 -15.23 -10.27
N ALA A 325 -16.94 -16.46 -10.06
CA ALA A 325 -18.24 -16.78 -9.50
C ALA A 325 -18.01 -17.61 -8.23
N ASP A 326 -18.18 -16.97 -7.08
CA ASP A 326 -18.10 -17.64 -5.79
C ASP A 326 -19.43 -18.32 -5.47
N LEU A 327 -19.43 -19.64 -5.41
CA LEU A 327 -20.59 -20.45 -5.04
C LEU A 327 -20.40 -20.98 -3.63
N MET A 328 -21.51 -21.34 -2.95
CA MET A 328 -21.47 -21.86 -1.57
C MET A 328 -20.56 -23.09 -1.37
N SER A 329 -20.20 -23.81 -2.44
CA SER A 329 -19.39 -25.03 -2.38
C SER A 329 -18.11 -25.00 -3.22
N SER A 330 -17.90 -23.99 -4.07
CA SER A 330 -16.72 -23.91 -4.94
C SER A 330 -16.59 -22.51 -5.55
N THR A 331 -15.37 -22.13 -5.92
CA THR A 331 -15.13 -20.93 -6.75
C THR A 331 -14.93 -21.37 -8.19
N LYS A 332 -15.75 -20.84 -9.10
CA LYS A 332 -15.57 -21.06 -10.54
C LYS A 332 -14.99 -19.81 -11.17
N LEU A 333 -14.08 -20.02 -12.12
CA LEU A 333 -13.34 -18.95 -12.76
C LEU A 333 -13.24 -19.19 -14.26
N VAL A 334 -13.56 -18.18 -15.06
CA VAL A 334 -13.13 -18.14 -16.46
C VAL A 334 -12.16 -16.98 -16.67
N ARG A 335 -11.03 -17.27 -17.30
CA ARG A 335 -10.02 -16.30 -17.71
C ARG A 335 -9.87 -16.38 -19.21
N LEU A 336 -9.92 -15.24 -19.88
CA LEU A 336 -9.62 -15.10 -21.28
C LEU A 336 -8.47 -14.11 -21.44
N THR A 337 -7.54 -14.41 -22.34
CA THR A 337 -6.49 -13.45 -22.69
C THR A 337 -6.40 -13.27 -24.19
N MET A 338 -6.21 -12.03 -24.60
CA MET A 338 -6.18 -11.59 -25.98
C MET A 338 -5.10 -10.53 -26.21
N ASP A 339 -4.67 -10.41 -27.45
CA ASP A 339 -3.84 -9.32 -27.94
C ASP A 339 -4.52 -7.96 -27.69
N ALA A 340 -3.81 -7.01 -27.08
CA ALA A 340 -4.40 -5.72 -26.73
C ALA A 340 -4.61 -4.76 -27.91
N ASP A 341 -4.10 -5.09 -29.10
CA ASP A 341 -4.21 -4.24 -30.29
C ASP A 341 -5.23 -4.78 -31.31
N THR A 342 -5.30 -6.09 -31.46
CA THR A 342 -6.06 -6.80 -32.50
C THR A 342 -7.27 -7.53 -31.95
N GLY A 343 -7.28 -7.84 -30.64
CA GLY A 343 -8.33 -8.65 -30.01
C GLY A 343 -8.23 -10.13 -30.37
N GLU A 344 -7.11 -10.58 -30.95
CA GLU A 344 -6.89 -12.00 -31.19
C GLU A 344 -6.85 -12.75 -29.85
N ILE A 345 -7.79 -13.68 -29.66
CA ILE A 345 -7.89 -14.46 -28.43
C ILE A 345 -6.83 -15.56 -28.47
N TYR A 346 -5.87 -15.48 -27.56
CA TYR A 346 -4.80 -16.47 -27.45
C TYR A 346 -5.25 -17.69 -26.63
N TRP A 347 -5.96 -17.49 -25.52
CA TRP A 347 -6.47 -18.60 -24.72
C TRP A 347 -7.71 -18.25 -23.90
N VAL A 348 -8.43 -19.32 -23.55
CA VAL A 348 -9.51 -19.32 -22.57
C VAL A 348 -9.26 -20.45 -21.60
N THR A 349 -9.25 -20.16 -20.31
CA THR A 349 -9.07 -21.14 -19.26
C THR A 349 -10.25 -21.10 -18.32
N HIS A 350 -10.75 -22.28 -17.97
CA HIS A 350 -11.85 -22.47 -17.03
C HIS A 350 -11.32 -23.30 -15.86
N TYR A 351 -11.46 -22.78 -14.66
CA TYR A 351 -11.07 -23.43 -13.43
C TYR A 351 -12.30 -23.63 -12.53
N GLU A 352 -12.29 -24.73 -11.81
CA GLU A 352 -13.17 -24.97 -10.67
C GLU A 352 -12.27 -25.28 -9.48
N ILE A 353 -12.36 -24.42 -8.45
CA ILE A 353 -11.59 -24.52 -7.22
C ILE A 353 -12.55 -25.09 -6.17
N ASP A 354 -12.37 -26.36 -5.85
CA ASP A 354 -13.03 -27.03 -4.72
C ASP A 354 -12.24 -26.65 -3.43
N PRO A 355 -12.90 -26.20 -2.36
CA PRO A 355 -12.25 -25.66 -1.15
C PRO A 355 -11.31 -26.62 -0.40
#